data_AF-A0A968WYP5-F1
#
_entry.id   AF-A0A968WYP5-F1
#
_cell.length_a   1.000
_cell.length_b   1.000
_cell.length_c   1.000
_cell.angle_alpha   90.00
_cell.angle_beta   90.00
_cell.angle_gamma   90.00
#
_symmetry.space_group_name_H-M   'P 1'
#
loop_
_entity.id
_entity.type
_entity.pdbx_description
1 polymer ?
#
loop_
_entity_poly.entity_id
_entity_poly.type
_entity_poly.pdbx_seq_one_letter_code
_entity_poly.pdbx_strand_id
1 'polypeptide(L)'
;HFAGSRGYAPYPIKLPAPAYPARSAVGGELKTTFCLTHNEFAYMSQHIGDMENLETLHALESTVAHFTKLFRVQPQRVVCDLHPGYLSSRWAESHARANGLPLVKVQHHHAHIAALMAEHGLAGSQPIIGVTFDGTGYGTDGAIWGGEVLIADYKYFERFAHLKYVPLPGGDASVKRPYRAALAHLWAAGIAWDDALPCVAACPPAERKLLQQQLEHNVNCVPTSSMGRLFDAVAALIGVRQR
;
A
#
# COMPACT_ATOMS: atom_id res chain seq x y z
N HIS A 1 0.25 1.07 -11.90
CA HIS A 1 -0.61 0.87 -13.09
C HIS A 1 -2.07 1.22 -12.77
N PHE A 2 -2.67 2.13 -13.55
CA PHE A 2 -4.09 2.48 -13.42
C PHE A 2 -4.95 1.30 -13.90
N ALA A 3 -5.66 0.67 -12.95
CA ALA A 3 -6.71 -0.34 -13.06
C ALA A 3 -6.88 -1.05 -14.43
N GLY A 4 -6.38 -2.28 -14.54
CA GLY A 4 -6.71 -3.19 -15.65
C GLY A 4 -8.14 -3.71 -15.56
N SER A 5 -9.15 -2.86 -15.78
CA SER A 5 -10.55 -3.22 -15.52
C SER A 5 -11.49 -3.27 -16.73
N ARG A 6 -11.04 -3.10 -17.98
CA ARG A 6 -11.82 -3.48 -19.18
C ARG A 6 -10.93 -4.01 -20.30
N GLY A 7 -11.21 -5.23 -20.77
CA GLY A 7 -10.56 -5.87 -21.93
C GLY A 7 -9.41 -6.84 -21.63
N TYR A 8 -8.84 -6.82 -20.42
CA TYR A 8 -7.66 -7.62 -20.06
C TYR A 8 -7.90 -8.65 -18.94
N ALA A 9 -9.00 -8.58 -18.19
CA ALA A 9 -9.33 -9.60 -17.19
C ALA A 9 -10.37 -10.57 -17.75
N PRO A 10 -10.20 -11.91 -17.62
CA PRO A 10 -9.10 -12.62 -16.97
C PRO A 10 -8.09 -13.19 -18.00
N TYR A 11 -7.24 -12.35 -18.62
CA TYR A 11 -6.05 -12.89 -19.29
C TYR A 11 -5.02 -13.31 -18.23
N PRO A 12 -4.58 -14.57 -18.23
CA PRO A 12 -3.61 -15.04 -17.24
C PRO A 12 -2.23 -14.45 -17.50
N ILE A 13 -1.55 -14.06 -16.43
CA ILE A 13 -0.13 -13.75 -16.45
C ILE A 13 0.64 -15.06 -16.33
N LYS A 14 1.55 -15.33 -17.27
CA LYS A 14 2.44 -16.48 -17.18
C LYS A 14 3.51 -16.21 -16.14
N LEU A 15 3.59 -17.06 -15.12
CA LEU A 15 4.57 -16.97 -14.06
C LEU A 15 5.89 -17.66 -14.46
N PRO A 16 7.04 -17.17 -13.97
CA PRO A 16 8.35 -17.62 -14.46
C PRO A 16 8.78 -19.00 -13.94
N ALA A 17 8.18 -19.52 -12.85
CA ALA A 17 8.42 -20.90 -12.41
C ALA A 17 7.38 -21.88 -12.97
N PRO A 18 7.77 -23.14 -13.25
CA PRO A 18 6.93 -24.12 -13.95
C PRO A 18 5.70 -24.59 -13.16
N ALA A 19 5.71 -24.48 -11.82
CA ALA A 19 4.56 -24.86 -11.01
C ALA A 19 4.51 -24.10 -9.68
N TYR A 20 3.47 -23.30 -9.49
CA TYR A 20 3.14 -22.70 -8.21
C TYR A 20 2.01 -23.47 -7.53
N PRO A 21 2.08 -23.71 -6.20
CA PRO A 21 0.93 -24.16 -5.43
C PRO A 21 -0.24 -23.21 -5.66
N ALA A 22 -1.46 -23.74 -5.65
CA ALA A 22 -2.64 -22.90 -5.78
C ALA A 22 -2.72 -21.91 -4.61
N ARG A 23 -2.74 -20.61 -4.91
CA ARG A 23 -2.84 -19.54 -3.89
C ARG A 23 -3.93 -18.56 -4.25
N SER A 24 -4.62 -18.11 -3.22
CA SER A 24 -5.60 -17.02 -3.25
C SER A 24 -4.95 -15.79 -2.65
N ALA A 25 -4.74 -14.72 -3.43
CA ALA A 25 -4.15 -13.47 -2.97
C ALA A 25 -5.18 -12.34 -3.04
N VAL A 26 -5.44 -11.68 -1.92
CA VAL A 26 -6.57 -10.74 -1.77
C VAL A 26 -6.22 -9.28 -2.02
N GLY A 27 -4.94 -8.98 -2.26
CA GLY A 27 -4.46 -7.62 -2.50
C GLY A 27 -4.40 -6.73 -1.26
N GLY A 28 -4.26 -5.42 -1.51
CA GLY A 28 -4.27 -4.36 -0.49
C GLY A 28 -5.69 -3.90 -0.14
N GLU A 29 -5.81 -2.64 0.29
CA GLU A 29 -7.11 -2.02 0.61
C GLU A 29 -7.62 -1.15 -0.54
N LEU A 30 -6.76 -0.28 -1.08
CA LEU A 30 -7.09 0.58 -2.21
C LEU A 30 -6.90 -0.13 -3.54
N LYS A 31 -7.79 0.16 -4.48
CA LYS A 31 -7.77 -0.37 -5.85
C LYS A 31 -7.68 -1.89 -5.93
N THR A 32 -8.37 -2.58 -5.01
CA THR A 32 -8.18 -4.01 -4.77
C THR A 32 -8.50 -4.87 -5.99
N THR A 33 -7.62 -5.85 -6.23
CA THR A 33 -7.80 -6.95 -7.18
C THR A 33 -7.47 -8.26 -6.48
N PHE A 34 -8.23 -9.29 -6.79
CA PHE A 34 -7.99 -10.65 -6.36
C PHE A 34 -7.11 -11.38 -7.37
N CYS A 35 -6.23 -12.26 -6.91
CA CYS A 35 -5.44 -13.13 -7.77
C CYS A 35 -5.54 -14.59 -7.34
N LEU A 36 -5.86 -15.46 -8.29
CA LEU A 36 -5.79 -16.91 -8.13
C LEU A 36 -4.60 -17.44 -8.94
N THR A 37 -3.72 -18.22 -8.33
CA THR A 37 -2.60 -18.86 -9.03
C THR A 37 -2.85 -20.34 -9.19
N HIS A 38 -2.44 -20.92 -10.33
CA HIS A 38 -2.43 -22.35 -10.56
C HIS A 38 -1.45 -22.71 -11.68
N ASN A 39 -0.61 -23.73 -11.45
CA ASN A 39 0.46 -24.14 -12.37
C ASN A 39 1.39 -22.96 -12.69
N GLU A 40 1.52 -22.61 -13.96
CA GLU A 40 2.35 -21.50 -14.46
C GLU A 40 1.54 -20.21 -14.67
N PHE A 41 0.33 -20.08 -14.12
CA PHE A 41 -0.56 -18.93 -14.38
C PHE A 41 -1.03 -18.22 -13.12
N ALA A 42 -1.16 -16.89 -13.23
CA ALA A 42 -1.86 -16.02 -12.30
C ALA A 42 -3.08 -15.39 -12.98
N TYR A 43 -4.26 -15.64 -12.43
CA TYR A 43 -5.55 -15.13 -12.89
C TYR A 43 -5.97 -13.94 -12.02
N MET A 44 -5.86 -12.75 -12.58
CA MET A 44 -6.28 -11.51 -11.91
C MET A 44 -7.78 -11.28 -12.11
N SER A 45 -8.47 -10.85 -11.06
CA SER A 45 -9.84 -10.38 -11.15
C SER A 45 -9.92 -9.00 -11.79
N GLN A 46 -11.13 -8.64 -12.19
CA GLN A 46 -11.49 -7.23 -12.36
C GLN A 46 -11.21 -6.44 -11.08
N HIS A 47 -11.08 -5.13 -11.24
CA HIS A 47 -11.00 -4.21 -10.11
C HIS A 47 -12.28 -4.29 -9.25
N ILE A 48 -12.12 -4.60 -7.96
CA ILE A 48 -13.22 -4.79 -7.00
C ILE A 48 -13.68 -3.44 -6.42
N GLY A 49 -12.74 -2.53 -6.16
CA GLY A 49 -12.99 -1.23 -5.52
C GLY A 49 -12.01 -0.94 -4.40
N ASP A 50 -12.30 0.10 -3.61
CA ASP A 50 -11.60 0.41 -2.38
C ASP A 50 -12.27 -0.32 -1.21
N MET A 51 -11.52 -1.16 -0.51
CA MET A 51 -12.00 -2.08 0.52
C MET A 51 -12.29 -1.34 1.84
N GLU A 52 -13.30 -0.47 1.84
CA GLU A 52 -13.65 0.39 2.98
C GLU A 52 -15.00 0.03 3.63
N ASN A 53 -15.79 -0.86 3.00
CA ASN A 53 -17.17 -1.13 3.41
C ASN A 53 -17.61 -2.59 3.17
N LEU A 54 -18.83 -2.91 3.61
CA LEU A 54 -19.39 -4.27 3.50
C LEU A 54 -19.69 -4.65 2.06
N GLU A 55 -20.04 -3.70 1.21
CA GLU A 55 -20.34 -3.92 -0.20
C GLU A 55 -19.11 -4.44 -0.95
N THR A 56 -17.96 -3.80 -0.75
CA THR A 56 -16.69 -4.21 -1.36
C THR A 56 -16.16 -5.52 -0.78
N LEU A 57 -16.44 -5.80 0.49
CA LEU A 57 -16.16 -7.10 1.11
C LEU A 57 -16.98 -8.24 0.48
N HIS A 58 -18.29 -8.06 0.31
CA HIS A 58 -19.13 -9.06 -0.37
C HIS A 58 -18.72 -9.26 -1.84
N ALA A 59 -18.25 -8.20 -2.50
CA ALA A 59 -17.73 -8.29 -3.85
C ALA A 59 -16.43 -9.12 -3.92
N LEU A 60 -15.54 -8.97 -2.94
CA LEU A 60 -14.35 -9.82 -2.80
C LEU A 60 -14.74 -11.28 -2.60
N GLU A 61 -15.63 -11.57 -1.65
CA GLU A 61 -16.11 -12.93 -1.37
C GLU A 61 -16.72 -13.61 -2.60
N SER A 62 -17.58 -12.88 -3.30
CA SER A 62 -18.21 -13.34 -4.53
C SER A 62 -17.17 -13.61 -5.62
N THR A 63 -16.15 -12.75 -5.73
CA THR A 63 -15.06 -12.90 -6.70
C THR A 63 -14.21 -14.14 -6.39
N VAL A 64 -13.84 -14.35 -5.13
CA VAL A 64 -13.08 -15.54 -4.70
C VAL A 64 -13.84 -16.82 -5.01
N ALA A 65 -15.13 -16.87 -4.65
CA ALA A 65 -15.97 -18.04 -4.92
C ALA A 65 -16.13 -18.28 -6.43
N HIS A 66 -16.33 -17.22 -7.21
CA HIS A 66 -16.45 -17.30 -8.66
C HIS A 66 -15.18 -17.84 -9.32
N PHE A 67 -14.01 -17.28 -8.99
CA PHE A 67 -12.72 -17.68 -9.58
C PHE A 67 -12.36 -19.13 -9.23
N THR A 68 -12.54 -19.51 -7.97
CA THR A 68 -12.29 -20.89 -7.49
C THR A 68 -13.13 -21.89 -8.29
N LYS A 69 -14.41 -21.57 -8.55
CA LYS A 69 -15.32 -22.41 -9.34
C LYS A 69 -14.99 -22.40 -10.83
N LEU A 70 -14.72 -21.23 -11.40
CA LEU A 70 -14.45 -21.04 -12.82
C LEU A 70 -13.20 -21.80 -13.26
N PHE A 71 -12.11 -21.66 -12.51
CA PHE A 71 -10.83 -22.31 -12.82
C PHE A 71 -10.71 -23.73 -12.24
N ARG A 72 -11.68 -24.16 -11.41
CA ARG A 72 -11.69 -25.46 -10.72
C ARG A 72 -10.42 -25.68 -9.87
N VAL A 73 -9.94 -24.60 -9.26
CA VAL A 73 -8.74 -24.59 -8.44
C VAL A 73 -9.15 -24.41 -7.00
N GLN A 74 -8.67 -25.28 -6.11
CA GLN A 74 -8.81 -25.11 -4.67
C GLN A 74 -7.52 -24.49 -4.11
N PRO A 75 -7.56 -23.24 -3.60
CA PRO A 75 -6.39 -22.61 -2.99
C PRO A 75 -5.86 -23.44 -1.82
N GLN A 76 -4.56 -23.67 -1.80
CA GLN A 76 -3.87 -24.36 -0.71
C GLN A 76 -3.36 -23.39 0.35
N ARG A 77 -3.33 -22.08 0.05
CA ARG A 77 -2.90 -20.99 0.94
C ARG A 77 -3.60 -19.69 0.58
N VAL A 78 -3.73 -18.80 1.57
CA VAL A 78 -4.23 -17.44 1.41
C VAL A 78 -3.07 -16.46 1.58
N VAL A 79 -3.01 -15.42 0.75
CA VAL A 79 -2.00 -14.37 0.77
C VAL A 79 -2.69 -13.01 0.96
N CYS A 80 -2.20 -12.20 1.91
CA CYS A 80 -2.72 -10.84 2.13
C CYS A 80 -1.58 -9.85 2.41
N ASP A 81 -1.93 -8.56 2.38
CA ASP A 81 -1.02 -7.49 2.78
C ASP A 81 -0.64 -7.60 4.27
N LEU A 82 0.55 -7.12 4.62
CA LEU A 82 1.05 -7.08 5.99
C LEU A 82 0.20 -6.19 6.90
N HIS A 83 -0.49 -5.18 6.36
CA HIS A 83 -1.28 -4.22 7.14
C HIS A 83 -2.38 -4.94 7.95
N PRO A 84 -2.37 -4.86 9.29
CA PRO A 84 -3.30 -5.61 10.14
C PRO A 84 -4.72 -5.02 10.14
N GLY A 85 -4.87 -3.73 9.82
CA GLY A 85 -6.15 -3.02 9.81
C GLY A 85 -7.00 -3.22 8.55
N TYR A 86 -6.43 -3.72 7.45
CA TYR A 86 -7.14 -3.79 6.18
C TYR A 86 -8.30 -4.78 6.25
N LEU A 87 -9.44 -4.42 5.67
CA LEU A 87 -10.60 -5.32 5.57
C LEU A 87 -10.24 -6.60 4.80
N SER A 88 -9.46 -6.50 3.71
CA SER A 88 -8.96 -7.64 2.95
C SER A 88 -8.07 -8.57 3.80
N SER A 89 -7.16 -8.01 4.62
CA SER A 89 -6.30 -8.79 5.52
C SER A 89 -7.08 -9.50 6.62
N ARG A 90 -8.05 -8.82 7.24
CA ARG A 90 -8.93 -9.43 8.26
C ARG A 90 -9.82 -10.53 7.68
N TRP A 91 -10.32 -10.30 6.46
CA TRP A 91 -11.06 -11.32 5.72
C TRP A 91 -10.19 -12.54 5.42
N ALA A 92 -8.97 -12.33 4.92
CA ALA A 92 -8.03 -13.41 4.61
C ALA A 92 -7.67 -14.24 5.85
N GLU A 93 -7.45 -13.60 7.00
CA GLU A 93 -7.23 -14.29 8.28
C GLU A 93 -8.42 -15.16 8.69
N SER A 94 -9.64 -14.62 8.61
CA SER A 94 -10.87 -15.33 8.96
C SER A 94 -11.11 -16.50 8.00
N HIS A 95 -10.95 -16.26 6.69
CA HIS A 95 -11.12 -17.26 5.65
C HIS A 95 -10.09 -18.39 5.76
N ALA A 96 -8.82 -18.05 6.00
CA ALA A 96 -7.75 -19.03 6.20
C ALA A 96 -8.04 -19.92 7.42
N ARG A 97 -8.45 -19.32 8.54
CA ARG A 97 -8.81 -20.05 9.77
C ARG A 97 -10.00 -20.98 9.56
N ALA A 98 -11.07 -20.49 8.94
CA ALA A 98 -12.30 -21.27 8.72
C ALA A 98 -12.07 -22.49 7.81
N ASN A 99 -11.11 -22.41 6.90
CA ASN A 99 -10.82 -23.47 5.93
C ASN A 99 -9.54 -24.27 6.25
N GLY A 100 -8.89 -24.02 7.40
CA GLY A 100 -7.64 -24.69 7.77
C GLY A 100 -6.48 -24.42 6.81
N LEU A 101 -6.47 -23.26 6.14
CA LEU A 101 -5.45 -22.88 5.17
C LEU A 101 -4.32 -22.09 5.84
N PRO A 102 -3.05 -22.29 5.44
CA PRO A 102 -1.96 -21.39 5.80
C PRO A 102 -2.18 -19.97 5.26
N LEU A 103 -1.89 -18.97 6.08
CA LEU A 103 -1.88 -17.56 5.72
C LEU A 103 -0.45 -17.07 5.51
N VAL A 104 -0.22 -16.33 4.43
CA VAL A 104 1.05 -15.66 4.14
C VAL A 104 0.80 -14.15 4.08
N LYS A 105 1.50 -13.38 4.91
CA LYS A 105 1.49 -11.92 4.84
C LYS A 105 2.67 -11.42 4.01
N VAL A 106 2.43 -10.51 3.09
CA VAL A 106 3.44 -9.94 2.21
C VAL A 106 3.47 -8.42 2.38
N GLN A 107 4.68 -7.87 2.47
CA GLN A 107 4.86 -6.42 2.60
C GLN A 107 4.45 -5.72 1.29
N HIS A 108 3.72 -4.60 1.39
CA HIS A 108 3.11 -3.89 0.26
C HIS A 108 4.08 -3.53 -0.89
N HIS A 109 5.22 -2.92 -0.55
CA HIS A 109 6.25 -2.50 -1.49
C HIS A 109 6.99 -3.69 -2.10
N HIS A 110 7.25 -4.73 -1.31
CA HIS A 110 7.79 -5.99 -1.81
C HIS A 110 6.84 -6.64 -2.82
N ALA A 111 5.52 -6.59 -2.58
CA ALA A 111 4.53 -7.08 -3.52
C ALA A 111 4.54 -6.31 -4.86
N HIS A 112 4.73 -4.98 -4.83
CA HIS A 112 4.89 -4.18 -6.07
C HIS A 112 6.10 -4.62 -6.89
N ILE A 113 7.24 -4.85 -6.23
CA ILE A 113 8.46 -5.31 -6.91
C ILE A 113 8.27 -6.73 -7.45
N ALA A 114 7.70 -7.64 -6.66
CA ALA A 114 7.43 -9.02 -7.08
C ALA A 114 6.46 -9.07 -8.29
N ALA A 115 5.43 -8.22 -8.30
CA ALA A 115 4.51 -8.10 -9.43
C ALA A 115 5.25 -7.64 -10.69
N LEU A 116 6.11 -6.62 -10.58
CA LEU A 116 6.93 -6.13 -11.69
C LEU A 116 7.88 -7.23 -12.22
N MET A 117 8.55 -7.96 -11.32
CA MET A 117 9.41 -9.08 -11.72
C MET A 117 8.63 -10.14 -12.50
N ALA A 118 7.41 -10.48 -12.04
CA ALA A 118 6.56 -11.47 -12.69
C ALA A 118 6.08 -11.01 -14.07
N GLU A 119 5.68 -9.74 -14.21
CA GLU A 119 5.28 -9.14 -15.49
C GLU A 119 6.41 -9.20 -16.52
N HIS A 120 7.65 -8.98 -16.09
CA HIS A 120 8.84 -9.05 -16.94
C HIS A 120 9.42 -10.47 -17.10
N GLY A 121 8.78 -11.50 -16.55
CA GLY A 121 9.22 -12.89 -16.66
C GLY A 121 10.58 -13.17 -15.99
N LEU A 122 10.97 -12.36 -15.00
CA LEU A 122 12.24 -12.55 -14.30
C LEU A 122 12.14 -13.79 -13.40
N ALA A 123 13.09 -14.72 -13.50
CA ALA A 123 13.07 -15.95 -12.71
C ALA A 123 13.28 -15.75 -11.20
N GLY A 124 13.74 -14.56 -10.78
CA GLY A 124 14.08 -14.27 -9.39
C GLY A 124 15.29 -15.06 -8.87
N SER A 125 16.17 -15.49 -9.78
CA SER A 125 17.47 -16.11 -9.43
C SER A 125 18.48 -15.11 -8.88
N GLN A 126 18.25 -13.82 -9.11
CA GLN A 126 19.03 -12.72 -8.57
C GLN A 126 18.08 -11.65 -8.03
N PRO A 127 18.43 -11.00 -6.91
CA PRO A 127 17.67 -9.88 -6.41
C PRO A 127 17.79 -8.69 -7.36
N ILE A 128 16.75 -7.88 -7.42
CA ILE A 128 16.73 -6.62 -8.18
C ILE A 128 16.66 -5.42 -7.23
N ILE A 129 17.10 -4.26 -7.72
CA ILE A 129 16.84 -2.99 -7.05
C ILE A 129 15.49 -2.48 -7.54
N GLY A 130 14.52 -2.38 -6.63
CA GLY A 130 13.21 -1.81 -6.90
C GLY A 130 13.03 -0.48 -6.17
N VAL A 131 12.50 0.51 -6.87
CA VAL A 131 12.14 1.81 -6.30
C VAL A 131 10.62 1.88 -6.23
N THR A 132 10.07 1.96 -5.02
CA THR A 132 8.63 1.92 -4.79
C THR A 132 8.16 3.22 -4.15
N PHE A 133 7.53 4.05 -4.98
CA PHE A 133 6.97 5.34 -4.57
C PHE A 133 5.44 5.29 -4.60
N ASP A 134 4.83 5.44 -3.43
CA ASP A 134 3.39 5.46 -3.26
C ASP A 134 2.95 6.46 -2.19
N GLY A 135 1.65 6.44 -1.87
CA GLY A 135 1.07 7.31 -0.85
C GLY A 135 1.17 6.73 0.56
N THR A 136 0.91 5.43 0.72
CA THR A 136 0.80 4.78 2.03
C THR A 136 0.99 3.27 1.84
N GLY A 137 2.04 2.71 2.45
CA GLY A 137 2.20 1.27 2.64
C GLY A 137 2.62 0.95 4.07
N TYR A 138 2.11 -0.15 4.63
CA TYR A 138 2.49 -0.58 5.98
C TYR A 138 3.96 -1.02 6.01
N GLY A 139 4.76 -0.33 6.83
CA GLY A 139 6.14 -0.68 7.09
C GLY A 139 6.26 -1.87 8.05
N THR A 140 7.35 -2.63 7.93
CA THR A 140 7.65 -3.71 8.89
C THR A 140 8.01 -3.20 10.28
N ASP A 141 8.30 -1.91 10.40
CA ASP A 141 8.59 -1.17 11.63
C ASP A 141 7.37 -0.39 12.17
N GLY A 142 6.18 -0.59 11.57
CA GLY A 142 4.95 0.11 11.95
C GLY A 142 4.85 1.55 11.44
N ALA A 143 5.85 2.02 10.67
CA ALA A 143 5.80 3.32 9.99
C ALA A 143 4.98 3.25 8.70
N ILE A 144 4.66 4.42 8.14
CA ILE A 144 4.05 4.54 6.81
C ILE A 144 5.17 4.68 5.78
N TRP A 145 5.39 3.63 5.02
CA TRP A 145 6.33 3.63 3.89
C TRP A 145 5.66 4.22 2.64
N GLY A 146 6.49 4.58 1.66
CA GLY A 146 6.03 5.04 0.34
C GLY A 146 7.09 5.78 -0.47
N GLY A 147 8.35 5.71 -0.04
CA GLY A 147 9.48 6.39 -0.67
C GLY A 147 10.72 5.51 -0.56
N GLU A 148 10.59 4.24 -0.96
CA GLU A 148 11.54 3.17 -0.62
C GLU A 148 12.39 2.73 -1.81
N VAL A 149 13.62 2.34 -1.52
CA VAL A 149 14.52 1.58 -2.40
C VAL A 149 14.77 0.24 -1.74
N LEU A 150 14.32 -0.85 -2.37
CA LEU A 150 14.45 -2.20 -1.85
C LEU A 150 15.37 -3.02 -2.77
N ILE A 151 16.18 -3.90 -2.16
CA ILE A 151 16.87 -4.98 -2.87
C ILE A 151 16.04 -6.24 -2.62
N ALA A 152 15.39 -6.79 -3.64
CA ALA A 152 14.38 -7.84 -3.45
C ALA A 152 14.38 -8.92 -4.53
N ASP A 153 14.04 -10.14 -4.11
CA ASP A 153 13.61 -11.24 -4.97
C ASP A 153 12.16 -11.65 -4.61
N TYR A 154 11.67 -12.80 -5.08
CA TYR A 154 10.30 -13.25 -4.76
C TYR A 154 10.07 -13.70 -3.31
N LYS A 155 11.13 -13.94 -2.54
CA LYS A 155 11.08 -14.50 -1.18
C LYS A 155 11.49 -13.48 -0.13
N TYR A 156 12.47 -12.64 -0.44
CA TYR A 156 13.11 -11.74 0.50
C TYR A 156 13.21 -10.33 -0.07
N PHE A 157 13.23 -9.37 0.82
CA PHE A 157 13.60 -8.00 0.51
C PHE A 157 14.47 -7.43 1.63
N GLU A 158 15.38 -6.55 1.26
CA GLU A 158 16.13 -5.67 2.14
C GLU A 158 15.70 -4.24 1.84
N ARG A 159 15.42 -3.46 2.89
CA ARG A 159 15.16 -2.03 2.75
C ARG A 159 16.48 -1.26 2.71
N PHE A 160 16.99 -1.05 1.50
CA PHE A 160 18.31 -0.48 1.27
C PHE A 160 18.37 1.02 1.53
N ALA A 161 17.37 1.78 1.06
CA ALA A 161 17.26 3.21 1.33
C ALA A 161 15.81 3.66 1.37
N HIS A 162 15.55 4.80 2.01
CA HIS A 162 14.22 5.41 2.04
C HIS A 162 14.29 6.91 2.28
N LEU A 163 13.21 7.62 1.97
CA LEU A 163 13.06 9.03 2.39
C LEU A 163 13.17 9.12 3.91
N LYS A 164 13.90 10.13 4.42
CA LYS A 164 13.98 10.38 5.86
C LYS A 164 12.59 10.48 6.45
N TYR A 165 12.37 9.83 7.59
CA TYR A 165 11.08 9.88 8.25
C TYR A 165 10.71 11.30 8.68
N VAL A 166 9.47 11.67 8.34
CA VAL A 166 8.80 12.88 8.83
C VAL A 166 7.62 12.42 9.69
N PRO A 167 7.36 13.05 10.86
CA PRO A 167 6.17 12.74 11.64
C PRO A 167 4.91 13.14 10.88
N LEU A 168 3.92 12.23 10.80
CA LEU A 168 2.60 12.50 10.22
C LEU A 168 1.55 12.62 11.35
N PRO A 169 1.25 13.84 11.81
CA PRO A 169 0.32 14.08 12.92
C PRO A 169 -1.14 13.89 12.48
N GLY A 170 -1.87 13.03 13.18
CA GLY A 170 -3.32 12.85 13.00
C GLY A 170 -3.74 11.94 11.84
N GLY A 171 -2.84 11.09 11.34
CA GLY A 171 -3.15 10.04 10.35
C GLY A 171 -3.87 10.56 9.11
N ASP A 172 -5.03 9.97 8.80
CA ASP A 172 -5.86 10.29 7.61
C ASP A 172 -6.25 11.76 7.49
N ALA A 173 -6.30 12.50 8.60
CA ALA A 173 -6.57 13.93 8.57
C ALA A 173 -5.53 14.71 7.75
N SER A 174 -4.27 14.24 7.73
CA SER A 174 -3.19 14.85 6.95
C SER A 174 -3.30 14.58 5.45
N VAL A 175 -3.98 13.51 5.05
CA VAL A 175 -4.24 13.22 3.62
C VAL A 175 -5.23 14.22 3.03
N LYS A 176 -6.24 14.63 3.81
CA LYS A 176 -7.27 15.60 3.38
C LYS A 176 -6.84 17.07 3.54
N ARG A 177 -5.67 17.31 4.14
CA ARG A 177 -5.19 18.66 4.48
C ARG A 177 -3.69 18.75 4.18
N PRO A 178 -3.30 18.89 2.89
CA PRO A 178 -1.89 18.99 2.47
C PRO A 178 -1.04 20.00 3.26
N TYR A 179 -1.61 21.10 3.78
CA TYR A 179 -0.86 22.02 4.64
C TYR A 179 -0.30 21.35 5.89
N ARG A 180 -0.96 20.34 6.47
CA ARG A 180 -0.46 19.61 7.65
C ARG A 180 0.83 18.86 7.31
N ALA A 181 0.87 18.22 6.14
CA ALA A 181 2.06 17.56 5.64
C ALA A 181 3.20 18.57 5.42
N ALA A 182 2.92 19.72 4.79
CA ALA A 182 3.92 20.77 4.60
C ALA A 182 4.51 21.30 5.92
N LEU A 183 3.64 21.63 6.89
CA LEU A 183 4.06 22.12 8.20
C LEU A 183 4.91 21.08 8.96
N ALA A 184 4.56 19.79 8.87
CA ALA A 184 5.36 18.72 9.46
C ALA A 184 6.73 18.55 8.78
N HIS A 185 6.80 18.71 7.46
CA HIS A 185 8.07 18.67 6.72
C HIS A 185 8.97 19.87 7.07
N LEU A 186 8.41 21.08 7.16
CA LEU A 186 9.15 22.27 7.60
C LEU A 186 9.71 22.06 9.02
N TRP A 187 8.89 21.54 9.93
CA TRP A 187 9.31 21.23 11.30
C TRP A 187 10.44 20.19 11.33
N ALA A 188 10.32 19.10 10.58
CA ALA A 188 11.35 18.04 10.51
C ALA A 188 12.66 18.53 9.85
N ALA A 189 12.59 19.57 9.02
CA ALA A 189 13.73 20.24 8.43
C ALA A 189 14.34 21.34 9.32
N GLY A 190 13.73 21.65 10.47
CA GLY A 190 14.15 22.75 11.34
C GLY A 190 13.88 24.15 10.77
N ILE A 191 12.94 24.26 9.84
CA ILE A 191 12.55 25.52 9.21
C ILE A 191 11.33 26.10 9.95
N ALA A 192 11.47 27.33 10.43
CA ALA A 192 10.39 28.03 11.12
C ALA A 192 9.17 28.22 10.21
N TRP A 193 7.98 28.16 10.80
CA TRP A 193 6.74 28.45 10.09
C TRP A 193 6.60 29.97 9.91
N ASP A 194 6.77 30.42 8.66
CA ASP A 194 6.59 31.81 8.25
C ASP A 194 5.17 32.02 7.69
N ASP A 195 4.46 33.03 8.20
CA ASP A 195 3.10 33.38 7.73
C ASP A 195 3.05 33.79 6.25
N ALA A 196 4.19 34.14 5.63
CA ALA A 196 4.30 34.35 4.19
C ALA A 196 4.13 33.05 3.37
N LEU A 197 4.32 31.87 3.98
CA LEU A 197 4.15 30.59 3.30
C LEU A 197 2.66 30.26 3.13
N PRO A 198 2.19 29.88 1.92
CA PRO A 198 0.78 29.55 1.67
C PRO A 198 0.21 28.49 2.62
N CYS A 199 0.97 27.45 2.94
CA CYS A 199 0.54 26.39 3.85
C CYS A 199 0.36 26.87 5.30
N VAL A 200 1.20 27.79 5.76
CA VAL A 200 1.12 28.38 7.10
C VAL A 200 -0.12 29.27 7.16
N ALA A 201 -0.29 30.18 6.21
CA ALA A 201 -1.45 31.06 6.10
C ALA A 201 -2.78 30.28 5.98
N ALA A 202 -2.80 29.16 5.26
CA ALA A 202 -3.99 28.32 5.10
C ALA A 202 -4.36 27.50 6.35
N CYS A 203 -3.42 27.30 7.27
CA CYS A 203 -3.64 26.56 8.51
C CYS A 203 -4.24 27.47 9.60
N PRO A 204 -5.46 27.20 10.09
CA PRO A 204 -6.09 28.01 11.13
C PRO A 204 -5.21 28.11 12.39
N PRO A 205 -5.12 29.27 13.07
CA PRO A 205 -4.21 29.45 14.21
C PRO A 205 -4.35 28.40 15.33
N ALA A 206 -5.60 28.02 15.66
CA ALA A 206 -5.86 26.98 16.67
C ALA A 206 -5.34 25.60 16.23
N GLU A 207 -5.51 25.25 14.95
CA GLU A 207 -5.00 23.99 14.39
C GLU A 207 -3.48 24.01 14.27
N ARG A 208 -2.88 25.14 13.90
CA ARG A 208 -1.44 25.33 13.84
C ARG A 208 -0.79 25.12 15.21
N LYS A 209 -1.37 25.72 16.27
CA LYS A 209 -0.91 25.53 17.65
C LYS A 209 -1.02 24.07 18.09
N LEU A 210 -2.14 23.42 17.79
CA LEU A 210 -2.33 21.99 18.08
C LEU A 210 -1.28 21.14 17.35
N LEU A 211 -1.05 21.41 16.07
CA LEU A 211 -0.07 20.70 15.25
C LEU A 211 1.34 20.82 15.83
N GLN A 212 1.73 22.02 16.26
CA GLN A 212 3.01 22.24 16.91
C GLN A 212 3.15 21.39 18.18
N GLN A 213 2.14 21.37 19.04
CA GLN A 213 2.14 20.54 20.25
C GLN A 213 2.22 19.03 19.92
N GLN A 214 1.52 18.58 18.87
CA GLN A 214 1.59 17.19 18.42
C GLN A 214 3.01 16.81 17.99
N LEU A 215 3.70 17.70 17.26
CA LEU A 215 5.05 17.49 16.76
C LEU A 215 6.08 17.52 17.90
N GLU A 216 6.01 18.51 18.78
CA GLU A 216 6.93 18.67 19.92
C GLU A 216 6.85 17.53 20.93
N HIS A 217 5.64 17.01 21.18
CA HIS A 217 5.40 15.94 22.16
C HIS A 217 5.20 14.56 21.53
N ASN A 218 5.36 14.43 20.21
CA ASN A 218 5.14 13.20 19.45
C ASN A 218 3.76 12.54 19.71
N VAL A 219 2.70 13.36 19.84
CA VAL A 219 1.34 12.89 20.14
C VAL A 219 0.59 12.59 18.86
N ASN A 220 0.20 11.32 18.67
CA ASN A 220 -0.50 10.83 17.46
C ASN A 220 0.28 11.12 16.17
N CYS A 221 1.61 11.02 16.23
CA CYS A 221 2.51 11.19 15.10
C CYS A 221 3.04 9.83 14.65
N VAL A 222 2.65 9.41 13.45
CA VAL A 222 3.19 8.18 12.83
C VAL A 222 4.35 8.57 11.92
N PRO A 223 5.54 7.98 12.04
CA PRO A 223 6.63 8.24 11.10
C PRO A 223 6.22 7.86 9.68
N THR A 224 6.54 8.72 8.70
CA THR A 224 6.30 8.42 7.29
C THR A 224 7.47 8.76 6.39
N SER A 225 7.77 7.86 5.45
CA SER A 225 8.71 8.04 4.34
C SER A 225 7.96 8.16 3.00
N SER A 226 6.67 8.50 3.04
CA SER A 226 5.79 8.54 1.87
C SER A 226 6.19 9.59 0.85
N MET A 227 6.43 9.17 -0.39
CA MET A 227 6.60 10.07 -1.52
C MET A 227 5.31 10.86 -1.80
N GLY A 228 4.13 10.24 -1.67
CA GLY A 228 2.86 10.94 -1.81
C GLY A 228 2.69 12.09 -0.83
N ARG A 229 3.08 11.90 0.45
CA ARG A 229 3.04 12.97 1.47
C ARG A 229 4.06 14.07 1.19
N LEU A 230 5.22 13.74 0.62
CA LEU A 230 6.18 14.74 0.16
C LEU A 230 5.61 15.58 -0.99
N PHE A 231 4.92 14.95 -1.96
CA PHE A 231 4.22 15.68 -3.03
C PHE A 231 3.11 16.59 -2.49
N ASP A 232 2.31 16.11 -1.53
CA ASP A 232 1.29 16.93 -0.85
C ASP A 232 1.92 18.14 -0.14
N ALA A 233 3.04 17.92 0.54
CA ALA A 233 3.80 18.98 1.21
C ALA A 233 4.31 20.03 0.22
N VAL A 234 4.94 19.60 -0.88
CA VAL A 234 5.42 20.52 -1.92
C VAL A 234 4.27 21.31 -2.54
N ALA A 235 3.16 20.66 -2.89
CA ALA A 235 1.99 21.32 -3.46
C ALA A 235 1.40 22.38 -2.52
N ALA A 236 1.38 22.12 -1.22
CA ALA A 236 0.94 23.09 -0.21
C ALA A 236 1.96 24.21 0.00
N LEU A 237 3.26 23.93 -0.04
CA LEU A 237 4.30 24.96 0.06
C LEU A 237 4.23 25.98 -1.08
N ILE A 238 3.99 25.52 -2.31
CA ILE A 238 3.92 26.38 -3.50
C ILE A 238 2.51 26.95 -3.76
N GLY A 239 1.55 26.70 -2.88
CA GLY A 239 0.20 27.28 -2.98
C GLY A 239 -0.73 26.60 -3.99
N VAL A 240 -0.38 25.43 -4.54
CA VAL A 240 -1.22 24.70 -5.50
C VAL A 240 -2.46 24.11 -4.83
N ARG A 241 -2.31 23.49 -3.64
CA ARG A 241 -3.44 22.88 -2.92
C ARG A 241 -3.21 22.83 -1.42
N GLN A 242 -4.25 23.17 -0.65
CA GLN A 242 -4.20 23.21 0.82
C GLN A 242 -5.20 22.25 1.48
N ARG A 243 -6.26 21.86 0.77
CA ARG A 243 -7.36 20.96 1.20
C ARG A 243 -7.78 20.09 0.02
#